data_AF-A0A131YI39-F1
#
_entry.id   AF-A0A131YI39-F1
#
_cell.length_a   1.000
_cell.length_b   1.000
_cell.length_c   1.000
_cell.angle_alpha   90.00
_cell.angle_beta   90.00
_cell.angle_gamma   90.00
#
_symmetry.space_group_name_H-M   'P 1'
#
loop_
_entity.id
_entity.type
_entity.pdbx_description
1 polymer ?
#
loop_
_entity_poly.entity_id
_entity_poly.type
_entity_poly.pdbx_seq_one_letter_code
_entity_poly.pdbx_strand_id
1 'polypeptide(L)'
;MKTTLIAFGALCLAVAIAIPKKEAARRSKRAAYELPDGAELIVGSYQTSFSCAGLRYGYYADTDNECKIFHICHPVVLADGSEQMYHWSFFCGNQTVFNQLTLTCSFPEEAVPCQNARDFFYVNDNIGVEDAPFLTDDDVSRGQALYPGYGARLSGRAAAAAAKK
;
A
#
# COMPACT_ATOMS: atom_id res chain seq x y z
N MET A 1 -82.05 -18.44 33.81
CA MET A 1 -81.16 -18.26 34.97
C MET A 1 -79.75 -18.64 34.55
N LYS A 2 -78.77 -17.79 34.88
CA LYS A 2 -77.31 -17.90 34.67
C LYS A 2 -76.74 -17.37 33.33
N THR A 3 -76.41 -16.10 33.40
CA THR A 3 -75.33 -15.37 32.73
C THR A 3 -74.00 -16.13 32.76
N THR A 4 -73.25 -16.12 31.66
CA THR A 4 -71.80 -16.35 31.67
C THR A 4 -71.17 -15.49 30.59
N LEU A 5 -70.50 -14.41 31.02
CA LEU A 5 -69.64 -13.59 30.17
C LEU A 5 -68.41 -14.41 29.78
N ILE A 6 -68.07 -14.44 28.48
CA ILE A 6 -66.76 -14.88 28.01
C ILE A 6 -66.09 -13.68 27.36
N ALA A 7 -64.98 -13.27 27.95
CA ALA A 7 -64.16 -12.15 27.52
C ALA A 7 -63.55 -12.43 26.14
N PHE A 8 -63.70 -11.48 25.22
CA PHE A 8 -62.93 -11.46 23.97
C PHE A 8 -61.48 -11.11 24.31
N GLY A 9 -60.65 -12.14 24.51
CA GLY A 9 -59.20 -12.00 24.58
C GLY A 9 -58.70 -11.57 23.20
N ALA A 10 -58.24 -10.33 23.09
CA ALA A 10 -57.56 -9.82 21.90
C ALA A 10 -56.24 -10.58 21.72
N LEU A 11 -56.23 -11.58 20.85
CA LEU A 11 -55.03 -12.24 20.39
C LEU A 11 -54.32 -11.30 19.41
N CYS A 12 -53.50 -10.39 19.95
CA CYS A 12 -52.55 -9.62 19.16
C CYS A 12 -51.55 -10.60 18.52
N LEU A 13 -51.76 -10.96 17.26
CA LEU A 13 -50.72 -11.55 16.43
C LEU A 13 -49.60 -10.51 16.30
N ALA A 14 -48.58 -10.63 17.13
CA ALA A 14 -47.34 -9.88 16.97
C ALA A 14 -46.67 -10.36 15.68
N VAL A 15 -46.91 -9.63 14.59
CA VAL A 15 -46.13 -9.76 13.37
C VAL A 15 -44.72 -9.28 13.71
N ALA A 16 -43.80 -10.21 13.91
CA ALA A 16 -42.38 -9.91 14.05
C ALA A 16 -41.89 -9.37 12.70
N ILE A 17 -41.93 -8.05 12.53
CA ILE A 17 -41.29 -7.38 11.40
C ILE A 17 -39.78 -7.56 11.61
N ALA A 18 -39.18 -8.46 10.82
CA ALA A 18 -37.74 -8.61 10.76
C ALA A 18 -37.15 -7.31 10.20
N ILE A 19 -36.71 -6.41 11.09
CA ILE A 19 -35.95 -5.23 10.70
C ILE A 19 -34.60 -5.74 10.22
N PRO A 20 -34.20 -5.51 8.96
CA PRO A 20 -32.87 -5.88 8.51
C PRO A 20 -31.87 -5.11 9.38
N LYS A 21 -31.04 -5.84 10.13
CA LYS A 21 -29.89 -5.25 10.80
C LYS A 21 -29.04 -4.64 9.69
N LYS A 22 -29.02 -3.31 9.60
CA LYS A 22 -28.03 -2.61 8.78
C LYS A 22 -26.69 -3.02 9.37
N GLU A 23 -25.99 -3.95 8.71
CA GLU A 23 -24.57 -4.13 8.94
C GLU A 23 -23.96 -2.77 8.69
N ALA A 24 -23.62 -2.08 9.78
CA ALA A 24 -22.82 -0.89 9.69
C ALA A 24 -21.51 -1.35 9.08
N ALA A 25 -21.35 -1.13 7.77
CA ALA A 25 -20.08 -1.32 7.08
C ALA A 25 -19.03 -0.66 7.96
N ARG A 26 -18.18 -1.49 8.58
CA ARG A 26 -17.14 -1.03 9.49
C ARG A 26 -16.24 -0.14 8.66
N ARG A 27 -16.46 1.18 8.75
CA ARG A 27 -15.72 2.21 8.02
C ARG A 27 -14.24 1.93 8.23
N SER A 28 -13.59 1.35 7.22
CA SER A 28 -12.15 1.17 7.20
C SER A 28 -11.54 2.56 7.32
N LYS A 29 -11.10 2.91 8.52
CA LYS A 29 -10.92 4.33 8.91
C LYS A 29 -9.59 4.92 8.44
N ARG A 30 -8.96 4.31 7.43
CA ARG A 30 -7.78 4.85 6.74
C ARG A 30 -7.87 4.39 5.28
N ALA A 31 -8.16 5.30 4.38
CA ALA A 31 -8.50 4.98 3.00
C ALA A 31 -7.31 5.19 2.06
N ALA A 32 -7.24 4.35 1.03
CA ALA A 32 -6.35 4.56 -0.10
C ALA A 32 -6.49 5.99 -0.63
N TYR A 33 -5.37 6.62 -0.96
CA TYR A 33 -5.29 7.98 -1.51
C TYR A 33 -5.80 9.12 -0.61
N GLU A 34 -5.98 8.89 0.69
CA GLU A 34 -6.08 9.98 1.68
C GLU A 34 -4.68 10.57 1.94
N LEU A 35 -4.24 11.47 1.05
CA LEU A 35 -2.98 12.20 1.19
C LEU A 35 -3.17 13.49 2.02
N PRO A 36 -2.09 14.01 2.66
CA PRO A 36 -2.12 15.32 3.31
C PRO A 36 -2.53 16.45 2.37
N ASP A 37 -3.17 17.49 2.92
CA ASP A 37 -3.56 18.69 2.17
C ASP A 37 -2.35 19.30 1.43
N GLY A 38 -2.53 19.57 0.14
CA GLY A 38 -1.49 20.17 -0.71
C GLY A 38 -0.48 19.17 -1.29
N ALA A 39 -0.70 17.86 -1.13
CA ALA A 39 0.10 16.83 -1.80
C ALA A 39 0.16 17.04 -3.32
N GLU A 40 -0.90 17.56 -3.94
CA GLU A 40 -1.02 17.86 -5.37
C GLU A 40 0.02 18.90 -5.83
N LEU A 41 0.52 19.75 -4.93
CA LEU A 41 1.60 20.70 -5.25
C LEU A 41 2.93 19.99 -5.51
N ILE A 42 3.08 18.76 -5.01
CA ILE A 42 4.31 17.96 -5.10
C ILE A 42 4.14 16.86 -6.13
N VAL A 43 3.03 16.11 -6.09
CA VAL A 43 2.80 14.97 -6.99
C VAL A 43 2.04 15.34 -8.27
N GLY A 44 1.41 16.51 -8.31
CA GLY A 44 0.49 16.89 -9.38
C GLY A 44 -0.87 16.20 -9.27
N SER A 45 -1.60 16.16 -10.39
CA SER A 45 -2.77 15.30 -10.53
C SER A 45 -2.36 13.83 -10.51
N TYR A 46 -3.05 13.01 -9.73
CA TYR A 46 -2.74 11.58 -9.58
C TYR A 46 -3.95 10.69 -9.89
N GLN A 47 -3.66 9.46 -10.30
CA GLN A 47 -4.61 8.38 -10.57
C GLN A 47 -4.88 7.55 -9.30
N THR A 48 -6.07 6.99 -9.18
CA THR A 48 -6.48 6.17 -8.01
C THR A 48 -6.69 4.70 -8.34
N SER A 49 -5.91 4.17 -9.30
CA SER A 49 -6.05 2.83 -9.89
C SER A 49 -5.32 1.72 -9.12
N PHE A 50 -4.37 2.04 -8.25
CA PHE A 50 -3.62 1.02 -7.51
C PHE A 50 -4.52 0.24 -6.55
N SER A 51 -4.30 -1.07 -6.45
CA SER A 51 -5.02 -1.95 -5.53
C SER A 51 -4.08 -2.92 -4.82
N CYS A 52 -4.29 -3.08 -3.52
CA CYS A 52 -3.63 -4.11 -2.71
C CYS A 52 -4.19 -5.53 -2.94
N ALA A 53 -5.19 -5.72 -3.81
CA ALA A 53 -5.79 -7.01 -4.06
C ALA A 53 -4.74 -8.04 -4.55
N GLY A 54 -4.63 -9.16 -3.85
CA GLY A 54 -3.66 -10.22 -4.16
C GLY A 54 -2.21 -9.90 -3.78
N LEU A 55 -1.94 -8.75 -3.18
CA LEU A 55 -0.62 -8.37 -2.70
C LEU A 55 -0.40 -8.81 -1.26
N ARG A 56 0.84 -9.17 -0.93
CA ARG A 56 1.27 -9.53 0.42
C ARG A 56 1.53 -8.27 1.25
N TYR A 57 1.83 -8.44 2.53
CA TYR A 57 2.32 -7.33 3.34
C TYR A 57 3.55 -6.69 2.67
N GLY A 58 3.56 -5.37 2.51
CA GLY A 58 4.68 -4.69 1.89
C GLY A 58 4.40 -3.27 1.42
N TYR A 59 5.42 -2.69 0.79
CA TYR A 59 5.47 -1.35 0.24
C TYR A 59 5.57 -1.45 -1.28
N TYR A 60 4.69 -0.75 -1.98
CA TYR A 60 4.46 -0.92 -3.40
C TYR A 60 4.47 0.43 -4.12
N ALA A 61 5.33 0.56 -5.12
CA ALA A 61 5.42 1.71 -5.98
C ALA A 61 4.15 1.84 -6.82
N ASP A 62 3.60 3.04 -6.87
CA ASP A 62 2.48 3.34 -7.75
C ASP A 62 3.01 3.75 -9.14
N THR A 63 3.08 2.76 -10.05
CA THR A 63 3.59 2.98 -11.41
C THR A 63 2.69 3.89 -12.24
N ASP A 64 1.41 3.97 -11.92
CA ASP A 64 0.45 4.83 -12.62
C ASP A 64 0.61 6.31 -12.23
N ASN A 65 1.34 6.57 -11.15
CA ASN A 65 1.66 7.89 -10.61
C ASN A 65 3.16 8.20 -10.61
N GLU A 66 3.89 7.65 -11.60
CA GLU A 66 5.33 7.86 -11.79
C GLU A 66 6.16 7.57 -10.53
N CYS A 67 5.67 6.67 -9.66
CA CYS A 67 6.28 6.30 -8.39
C CYS A 67 6.45 7.49 -7.42
N LYS A 68 5.79 8.63 -7.68
CA LYS A 68 5.71 9.75 -6.73
C LYS A 68 4.82 9.40 -5.54
N ILE A 69 3.89 8.47 -5.75
CA ILE A 69 3.05 7.83 -4.73
C ILE A 69 3.51 6.39 -4.54
N PHE A 70 3.42 5.90 -3.31
CA PHE A 70 3.58 4.49 -2.97
C PHE A 70 2.53 4.07 -1.95
N HIS A 71 2.31 2.76 -1.84
CA HIS A 71 1.26 2.18 -1.03
C HIS A 71 1.82 1.18 -0.04
N ILE A 72 1.26 1.15 1.16
CA ILE A 72 1.48 0.06 2.11
C ILE A 72 0.24 -0.83 2.08
N CYS A 73 0.43 -2.09 1.71
CA CYS A 73 -0.58 -3.14 1.81
C CYS A 73 -0.33 -3.97 3.05
N HIS A 74 -1.35 -4.18 3.88
CA HIS A 74 -1.24 -4.96 5.10
C HIS A 74 -2.47 -5.85 5.29
N PRO A 75 -2.38 -7.13 4.89
CA PRO A 75 -3.39 -8.11 5.22
C PRO A 75 -3.35 -8.41 6.72
N VAL A 76 -4.50 -8.36 7.37
CA VAL A 76 -4.69 -8.67 8.79
C VAL A 76 -5.83 -9.67 8.93
N VAL A 77 -5.57 -10.74 9.68
CA VAL A 77 -6.61 -11.69 10.10
C VAL A 77 -7.22 -11.16 11.39
N LEU A 78 -8.54 -10.90 11.36
CA LEU A 78 -9.29 -10.43 12.52
C LEU A 78 -9.62 -11.60 13.46
N ALA A 79 -10.06 -11.28 14.68
CA ALA A 79 -10.36 -12.28 15.72
C ALA A 79 -11.48 -13.27 15.32
N ASP A 80 -12.35 -12.89 14.38
CA ASP A 80 -13.41 -13.74 13.83
C ASP A 80 -12.94 -14.62 12.66
N GLY A 81 -11.64 -14.58 12.33
CA GLY A 81 -11.03 -15.32 11.22
C GLY A 81 -11.23 -14.67 9.85
N SER A 82 -11.90 -13.53 9.76
CA SER A 82 -12.02 -12.79 8.50
C SER A 82 -10.71 -12.07 8.15
N GLU A 83 -10.39 -11.99 6.87
CA GLU A 83 -9.25 -11.22 6.37
C GLU A 83 -9.67 -9.79 6.01
N GLN A 84 -8.87 -8.82 6.46
CA GLN A 84 -9.01 -7.42 6.10
C GLN A 84 -7.71 -6.91 5.51
N MET A 85 -7.78 -6.29 4.33
CA MET A 85 -6.64 -5.59 3.73
C MET A 85 -6.67 -4.13 4.17
N TYR A 86 -5.65 -3.70 4.92
CA TYR A 86 -5.39 -2.28 5.12
C TYR A 86 -4.53 -1.75 3.96
N HIS A 87 -4.90 -0.57 3.47
CA HIS A 87 -4.24 0.10 2.36
C HIS A 87 -4.01 1.55 2.75
N TRP A 88 -2.76 1.97 2.78
CA TRP A 88 -2.35 3.36 2.97
C TRP A 88 -1.58 3.86 1.77
N SER A 89 -1.77 5.13 1.44
CA SER A 89 -1.03 5.80 0.37
C SER A 89 -0.16 6.90 0.96
N PHE A 90 1.03 7.03 0.42
CA PHE A 90 2.02 8.03 0.80
C PHE A 90 2.60 8.62 -0.48
N PHE A 91 3.14 9.83 -0.38
CA PHE A 91 3.90 10.42 -1.48
C PHE A 91 5.33 10.71 -1.04
N CYS A 92 6.25 10.62 -1.99
CA CYS A 92 7.64 10.99 -1.79
C CYS A 92 7.80 12.51 -1.83
N GLY A 93 8.76 13.04 -1.05
CA GLY A 93 9.01 14.48 -0.98
C GLY A 93 9.42 15.09 -2.33
N ASN A 94 9.49 16.41 -2.37
CA ASN A 94 9.80 17.15 -3.60
C ASN A 94 11.03 16.57 -4.32
N GLN A 95 10.89 16.36 -5.64
CA GLN A 95 11.92 15.82 -6.54
C GLN A 95 12.39 14.38 -6.25
N THR A 96 11.65 13.62 -5.44
CA THR A 96 11.98 12.21 -5.16
C THR A 96 10.89 11.27 -5.63
N VAL A 97 11.27 10.02 -5.89
CA VAL A 97 10.38 8.93 -6.30
C VAL A 97 10.65 7.72 -5.42
N PHE A 98 9.64 6.86 -5.27
CA PHE A 98 9.76 5.64 -4.48
C PHE A 98 10.62 4.61 -5.22
N ASN A 99 11.76 4.28 -4.64
CA ASN A 99 12.64 3.23 -5.10
C ASN A 99 12.16 1.89 -4.55
N GLN A 100 11.49 1.11 -5.40
CA GLN A 100 10.93 -0.18 -5.03
C GLN A 100 11.97 -1.21 -4.60
N LEU A 101 13.22 -1.09 -5.06
CA LEU A 101 14.29 -2.00 -4.63
C LEU A 101 14.65 -1.78 -3.15
N THR A 102 14.74 -0.54 -2.71
CA THR A 102 15.19 -0.20 -1.35
C THR A 102 14.06 0.10 -0.38
N LEU A 103 12.81 0.17 -0.88
CA LEU A 103 11.61 0.58 -0.15
C LEU A 103 11.72 2.00 0.46
N THR A 104 12.41 2.91 -0.22
CA THR A 104 12.65 4.28 0.24
C THR A 104 12.38 5.30 -0.86
N CYS A 105 12.12 6.55 -0.49
CA CYS A 105 12.15 7.64 -1.47
C CYS A 105 13.60 8.01 -1.79
N SER A 106 13.92 8.18 -3.08
CA SER A 106 15.26 8.52 -3.57
C SER A 106 15.16 9.48 -4.76
N PHE A 107 16.27 10.12 -5.12
CA PHE A 107 16.33 10.86 -6.36
C PHE A 107 16.16 9.91 -7.56
N PRO A 108 15.52 10.33 -8.67
CA PRO A 108 15.29 9.48 -9.83
C PRO A 108 16.55 8.83 -10.40
N GLU A 109 17.72 9.48 -10.30
CA GLU A 109 19.00 8.97 -10.77
C GLU A 109 19.57 7.84 -9.89
N GLU A 110 19.03 7.68 -8.69
CA GLU A 110 19.44 6.70 -7.68
C GLU A 110 18.35 5.69 -7.36
N ALA A 111 17.21 5.77 -8.04
CA ALA A 111 16.10 4.84 -7.94
C ALA A 111 16.04 3.91 -9.16
N VAL A 112 15.46 2.72 -8.99
CA VAL A 112 15.10 1.90 -10.15
C VAL A 112 14.07 2.70 -10.96
N PRO A 113 14.17 2.74 -12.30
CA PRO A 113 13.19 3.46 -13.11
C PRO A 113 11.79 2.98 -12.78
N CYS A 114 10.82 3.91 -12.68
CA CYS A 114 9.49 3.57 -12.19
C CYS A 114 8.80 2.46 -13.01
N GLN A 115 9.05 2.41 -14.32
CA GLN A 115 8.53 1.35 -15.20
C GLN A 115 9.05 -0.05 -14.82
N ASN A 116 10.22 -0.14 -14.20
CA ASN A 116 10.82 -1.37 -13.70
C ASN A 116 10.47 -1.66 -12.24
N ALA A 117 9.78 -0.76 -11.53
CA ALA A 117 9.51 -0.92 -10.11
C ALA A 117 8.83 -2.27 -9.81
N ARG A 118 7.84 -2.65 -10.61
CA ARG A 118 7.12 -3.94 -10.46
C ARG A 118 8.03 -5.17 -10.45
N ASP A 119 9.17 -5.12 -11.14
CA ASP A 119 10.15 -6.23 -11.19
C ASP A 119 10.83 -6.47 -9.82
N PHE A 120 10.70 -5.51 -8.89
CA PHE A 120 11.26 -5.55 -7.55
C PHE A 120 10.20 -5.72 -6.45
N PHE A 121 8.93 -5.99 -6.77
CA PHE A 121 7.90 -6.21 -5.75
C PHE A 121 8.23 -7.39 -4.81
N TYR A 122 9.01 -8.35 -5.28
CA TYR A 122 9.44 -9.52 -4.50
C TYR A 122 10.30 -9.15 -3.28
N VAL A 123 10.95 -7.97 -3.24
CA VAL A 123 11.75 -7.60 -2.06
C VAL A 123 10.90 -7.39 -0.81
N ASN A 124 9.58 -7.22 -0.97
CA ASN A 124 8.64 -7.21 0.16
C ASN A 124 8.60 -8.54 0.91
N ASP A 125 8.92 -9.66 0.25
CA ASP A 125 8.98 -10.98 0.90
C ASP A 125 10.15 -11.07 1.91
N ASN A 126 11.10 -10.13 1.86
CA ASN A 126 12.22 -10.05 2.81
C ASN A 126 11.85 -9.28 4.10
N ILE A 127 10.67 -8.66 4.16
CA ILE A 127 10.24 -7.91 5.35
C ILE A 127 9.98 -8.87 6.52
N GLY A 128 10.65 -8.64 7.64
CA GLY A 128 10.51 -9.45 8.86
C GLY A 128 11.35 -10.73 8.86
N VAL A 129 12.26 -10.91 7.90
CA VAL A 129 13.24 -11.99 7.91
C VAL A 129 14.47 -11.52 8.72
N GLU A 130 14.61 -12.02 9.95
CA GLU A 130 15.62 -11.52 10.91
C GLU A 130 17.05 -12.00 10.59
N ASP A 131 17.20 -13.17 9.97
CA ASP A 131 18.50 -13.84 9.74
C ASP A 131 19.04 -13.68 8.31
N ALA A 132 18.53 -12.71 7.54
CA ALA A 132 18.98 -12.46 6.17
C ALA A 132 19.16 -10.96 5.89
N PRO A 133 20.12 -10.57 5.03
CA PRO A 133 20.16 -9.23 4.49
C PRO A 133 18.85 -8.90 3.75
N PHE A 134 18.37 -7.67 3.87
CA PHE A 134 17.16 -7.24 3.16
C PHE A 134 17.34 -7.29 1.63
N LEU A 135 18.55 -6.97 1.15
CA LEU A 135 18.95 -7.09 -0.26
C LEU A 135 20.23 -7.92 -0.37
N THR A 136 20.27 -8.79 -1.38
CA THR A 136 21.47 -9.52 -1.77
C THR A 136 22.34 -8.70 -2.71
N ASP A 137 23.59 -9.14 -2.91
CA ASP A 137 24.49 -8.51 -3.89
C ASP A 137 23.94 -8.56 -5.32
N ASP A 138 23.19 -9.62 -5.65
CA ASP A 138 22.52 -9.78 -6.95
C ASP A 138 21.39 -8.75 -7.12
N ASP A 139 20.59 -8.51 -6.07
CA ASP A 139 19.53 -7.50 -6.08
C ASP A 139 20.12 -6.10 -6.30
N VAL A 140 21.19 -5.78 -5.57
CA VAL A 140 21.91 -4.51 -5.70
C VAL A 140 22.49 -4.36 -7.10
N SER A 141 23.10 -5.41 -7.65
CA SER A 141 23.68 -5.40 -8.99
C SER A 141 22.62 -5.19 -10.08
N ARG A 142 21.46 -5.85 -9.95
CA ARG A 142 20.32 -5.65 -10.85
C ARG A 142 19.79 -4.22 -10.79
N GLY A 143 19.66 -3.64 -9.59
CA GLY A 143 19.25 -2.25 -9.42
C GLY A 143 20.25 -1.27 -10.03
N GLN A 144 21.54 -1.44 -9.75
CA GLN A 144 22.62 -0.60 -10.26
C GLN A 144 22.69 -0.59 -11.78
N ALA A 145 22.44 -1.73 -12.43
CA ALA A 145 22.37 -1.82 -13.88
C ALA A 145 21.23 -0.99 -14.50
N LEU A 146 20.20 -0.67 -13.71
CA LEU A 146 19.04 0.11 -14.15
C LEU A 146 19.10 1.59 -13.74
N TYR A 147 19.87 1.93 -12.69
CA TYR A 147 19.97 3.28 -12.17
C TYR A 147 20.51 4.26 -13.23
N PRO A 148 19.75 5.30 -13.61
CA PRO A 148 20.20 6.26 -14.61
C PRO A 148 21.52 6.97 -14.23
N GLY A 149 21.72 7.24 -12.94
CA GLY A 149 22.92 7.89 -12.42
C GLY A 149 24.11 6.95 -12.17
N TYR A 150 24.00 5.65 -12.46
CA TYR A 150 25.08 4.70 -12.17
C TYR A 150 26.31 4.91 -13.05
N GLY A 151 26.13 5.08 -14.36
CA GLY A 151 27.24 5.32 -15.29
C GLY A 151 28.03 6.59 -14.96
N ALA A 152 27.33 7.66 -14.55
CA ALA A 152 27.97 8.91 -14.11
C ALA A 152 28.81 8.71 -12.83
N ARG A 153 28.30 7.96 -11.85
CA ARG A 153 29.02 7.64 -10.60
C ARG A 153 30.23 6.74 -10.83
N LEU A 154 30.13 5.75 -11.72
CA LEU A 154 31.27 4.91 -12.11
C LEU A 154 32.37 5.74 -12.78
N SER A 155 32.01 6.61 -13.72
CA SER A 155 32.94 7.54 -14.37
C SER A 155 33.62 8.46 -13.35
N GLY A 156 32.85 9.04 -12.41
CA GLY A 156 33.39 9.87 -11.33
C GLY A 156 34.32 9.12 -10.38
N ARG A 157 34.01 7.86 -10.03
CA ARG A 157 34.89 7.01 -9.21
C ARG A 157 36.18 6.65 -9.94
N ALA A 158 36.11 6.32 -11.23
CA ALA A 158 37.27 6.05 -12.06
C ALA A 158 38.17 7.30 -12.18
N ALA A 159 37.58 8.47 -12.42
CA ALA A 159 38.30 9.74 -12.46
C ALA A 159 38.97 10.08 -11.12
N ALA A 160 38.28 9.89 -10.00
CA ALA A 160 38.83 10.12 -8.67
C ALA A 160 39.96 9.12 -8.31
N ALA A 161 39.88 7.87 -8.77
CA ALA A 161 40.94 6.89 -8.60
C ALA A 161 42.17 7.22 -9.46
N ALA A 162 41.96 7.70 -10.68
CA ALA A 162 43.04 8.15 -11.57
C ALA A 162 43.76 9.41 -11.03
N ALA A 163 43.03 10.32 -10.37
CA ALA A 163 43.60 11.54 -9.77
C ALA A 163 44.41 11.32 -8.47
N LYS A 164 44.36 10.10 -7.91
CA LYS A 164 45.14 9.70 -6.72
C LYS A 164 46.47 9.00 -7.06
N LYS A 165 46.79 8.85 -8.34
CA LYS A 165 48.02 8.25 -8.86
C LYS A 165 48.95 9.32 -9.40
#